data_AF-A0A4P6P8J9-F1
#
_entry.id   AF-A0A4P6P8J9-F1
#
_cell.length_a   1.000
_cell.length_b   1.000
_cell.length_c   1.000
_cell.angle_alpha   90.00
_cell.angle_beta   90.00
_cell.angle_gamma   90.00
#
_symmetry.space_group_name_H-M   'P 1'
#
loop_
_entity.id
_entity.type
_entity.pdbx_description
1 polymer ?
#
loop_
_entity_poly.entity_id
_entity_poly.type
_entity_poly.pdbx_seq_one_letter_code
_entity_poly.pdbx_strand_id
1 'polypeptide(L)'
;MNNVIQTLTNLASDASLDSEKTVAQMLANADITQLQHQAILANDVRLLAETINLPSIRAFVPVIVADEDETEQVVTNTTKKAVNA
;
A
#
# COMPACT_ATOMS: atom_id res chain seq x y z
N MET A 1 -0.57 -4.88 -12.86
CA MET A 1 -1.02 -3.52 -12.45
C MET A 1 -2.11 -3.74 -11.42
N ASN A 2 -2.15 -3.01 -10.30
CA ASN A 2 -3.16 -3.29 -9.26
C ASN A 2 -4.48 -2.58 -9.61
N ASN A 3 -5.48 -3.35 -10.08
CA ASN A 3 -6.77 -2.79 -10.49
C ASN A 3 -7.79 -2.72 -9.35
N VAL A 4 -7.42 -3.07 -8.12
CA VAL A 4 -8.33 -3.05 -6.95
C VAL A 4 -8.98 -1.68 -6.77
N ILE A 5 -8.23 -0.58 -6.95
CA ILE A 5 -8.78 0.77 -6.82
C ILE A 5 -9.87 1.04 -7.86
N GLN A 6 -9.65 0.65 -9.11
CA GLN A 6 -10.65 0.80 -10.16
C GLN A 6 -11.89 -0.06 -9.87
N THR A 7 -11.70 -1.30 -9.43
CA THR A 7 -12.78 -2.20 -9.04
C THR A 7 -13.61 -1.62 -7.91
N LEU A 8 -12.98 -1.12 -6.84
CA LEU A 8 -13.66 -0.49 -5.71
C LEU A 8 -14.37 0.81 -6.13
N THR A 9 -13.79 1.57 -7.05
CA THR A 9 -14.41 2.79 -7.59
C THR A 9 -15.68 2.43 -8.36
N ASN A 10 -15.61 1.45 -9.26
CA ASN A 10 -16.77 0.96 -10.00
C ASN A 10 -17.85 0.44 -9.05
N LEU A 11 -17.46 -0.35 -8.04
CA LEU A 11 -18.35 -0.88 -7.01
C LEU A 11 -19.09 0.24 -6.24
N ALA A 12 -18.40 1.33 -5.91
CA ALA A 12 -18.99 2.47 -5.21
C ALA A 12 -19.82 3.39 -6.12
N SER A 13 -19.53 3.42 -7.42
CA SER A 13 -20.15 4.33 -8.39
C SER A 13 -21.34 3.74 -9.15
N ASP A 14 -21.45 2.42 -9.22
CA ASP A 14 -22.48 1.73 -10.00
C ASP A 14 -23.68 1.36 -9.13
N ALA A 15 -24.73 2.18 -9.21
CA ALA A 15 -25.98 1.97 -8.48
C ALA A 15 -26.76 0.73 -8.92
N SER A 16 -26.39 0.07 -10.03
CA SER A 16 -27.00 -1.20 -10.44
C SER A 16 -26.46 -2.41 -9.66
N LEU A 17 -25.40 -2.24 -8.89
CA LEU A 17 -24.82 -3.27 -8.01
C LEU A 17 -25.54 -3.30 -6.66
N ASP A 18 -26.84 -3.55 -6.70
CA ASP A 18 -27.76 -3.51 -5.56
C ASP A 18 -27.89 -4.85 -4.79
N SER A 19 -27.21 -5.90 -5.24
CA SER A 19 -27.30 -7.25 -4.68
C SER A 19 -25.95 -7.95 -4.64
N GLU A 20 -25.79 -8.88 -3.70
CA GLU A 20 -24.56 -9.70 -3.62
C GLU A 20 -24.27 -10.46 -4.92
N LYS A 21 -25.31 -10.84 -5.66
CA LYS A 21 -25.17 -11.54 -6.95
C LYS A 21 -24.59 -10.62 -8.02
N THR A 22 -25.09 -9.39 -8.14
CA THR A 22 -24.60 -8.43 -9.15
C THR A 22 -23.19 -7.99 -8.81
N VAL A 23 -22.88 -7.79 -7.51
CA VAL A 23 -21.52 -7.54 -7.02
C VAL A 23 -20.57 -8.71 -7.34
N ALA A 24 -20.94 -9.95 -7.02
CA ALA A 24 -20.09 -11.11 -7.28
C ALA A 24 -19.81 -11.31 -8.77
N GLN A 25 -20.79 -11.06 -9.65
CA GLN A 25 -20.59 -11.11 -11.10
C GLN A 25 -19.65 -10.02 -11.60
N MET A 26 -19.77 -8.80 -11.07
CA MET A 26 -18.88 -7.69 -11.40
C MET A 26 -17.44 -8.00 -10.96
N LEU A 27 -17.25 -8.53 -9.75
CA LEU A 27 -15.94 -8.90 -9.23
C LEU A 27 -15.31 -10.08 -9.97
N ALA A 28 -16.11 -11.05 -10.45
CA ALA A 28 -15.61 -12.17 -11.25
C ALA A 28 -15.04 -11.73 -12.61
N ASN A 29 -15.51 -10.60 -13.14
CA ASN A 29 -15.02 -10.02 -14.39
C ASN A 29 -13.89 -9.00 -14.17
N ALA A 30 -13.58 -8.65 -12.92
CA ALA A 30 -12.53 -7.72 -12.59
C ALA A 30 -11.16 -8.40 -12.68
N ASP A 31 -10.17 -7.70 -13.22
CA ASP A 31 -8.77 -8.14 -13.26
C ASP A 31 -8.10 -7.93 -11.88
N ILE A 32 -8.56 -8.71 -10.90
CA ILE A 32 -8.06 -8.77 -9.52
C ILE A 32 -7.75 -10.23 -9.14
N THR A 33 -6.91 -10.42 -8.13
CA THR A 33 -6.56 -11.76 -7.64
C THR A 33 -7.72 -12.39 -6.87
N GLN A 34 -7.72 -13.72 -6.76
CA GLN A 34 -8.70 -14.45 -5.95
C GLN A 34 -8.70 -13.99 -4.48
N LEU A 35 -7.53 -13.66 -3.92
CA LEU A 35 -7.41 -13.19 -2.55
C LEU A 35 -8.06 -11.80 -2.37
N GLN A 36 -7.86 -10.90 -3.34
CA GLN A 36 -8.53 -9.59 -3.37
C GLN A 36 -10.03 -9.73 -3.53
N HIS A 37 -10.49 -10.60 -4.44
CA HIS A 37 -11.90 -10.91 -4.63
C HIS A 37 -12.55 -11.37 -3.31
N GLN A 38 -11.91 -12.32 -2.61
CA GLN A 38 -12.40 -12.83 -1.34
C GLN A 38 -12.40 -11.75 -0.23
N ALA A 39 -11.35 -10.94 -0.16
CA ALA A 39 -11.26 -9.84 0.81
C ALA A 39 -12.36 -8.78 0.58
N ILE A 40 -12.67 -8.46 -0.68
CA ILE A 40 -13.75 -7.51 -1.03
C ILE A 40 -15.12 -8.08 -0.62
N LEU A 41 -15.42 -9.34 -0.98
CA LEU A 41 -16.69 -9.96 -0.61
C LEU A 41 -16.87 -10.10 0.91
N ALA A 42 -15.79 -10.35 1.64
CA ALA A 42 -15.80 -10.43 3.10
C ALA A 42 -15.78 -9.06 3.80
N ASN A 43 -15.66 -7.95 3.05
CA ASN A 43 -15.37 -6.61 3.59
C ASN A 43 -14.13 -6.60 4.51
N ASP A 44 -13.14 -7.48 4.27
CA ASP A 44 -11.93 -7.58 5.07
C ASP A 44 -10.85 -6.63 4.54
N VAL A 45 -10.87 -5.40 5.06
CA VAL A 45 -9.94 -4.34 4.68
C VAL A 45 -8.49 -4.70 5.05
N ARG A 46 -8.27 -5.50 6.09
CA ARG A 46 -6.90 -5.89 6.52
C ARG A 46 -6.31 -6.85 5.52
N LEU A 47 -7.05 -7.91 5.19
CA LEU A 47 -6.63 -8.86 4.16
C LEU A 47 -6.45 -8.17 2.81
N LEU A 48 -7.35 -7.25 2.45
CA LEU A 48 -7.22 -6.49 1.22
C LEU A 48 -5.95 -5.64 1.19
N ALA A 49 -5.63 -4.95 2.29
CA ALA A 49 -4.42 -4.13 2.40
C ALA A 49 -3.13 -4.96 2.26
N GLU A 50 -3.08 -6.17 2.81
CA GLU A 50 -1.94 -7.08 2.66
C GLU A 50 -1.70 -7.49 1.19
N THR A 51 -2.74 -7.47 0.36
CA THR A 51 -2.60 -7.77 -1.08
C THR A 51 -2.11 -6.58 -1.91
N ILE A 52 -2.14 -5.36 -1.37
CA ILE A 52 -1.79 -4.15 -2.09
C ILE A 52 -0.31 -3.87 -1.85
N ASN A 53 0.49 -4.08 -2.89
CA ASN A 53 1.90 -3.72 -2.86
C ASN A 53 2.06 -2.21 -3.13
N LEU A 54 2.05 -1.41 -2.06
CA LEU A 54 2.29 0.03 -2.14
C LEU A 54 3.79 0.31 -2.27
N PRO A 55 4.21 1.28 -3.10
CA PRO A 55 5.61 1.69 -3.12
C PRO A 55 6.01 2.21 -1.73
N SER A 56 7.16 1.75 -1.24
CA SER A 56 7.74 2.30 -0.01
C SER A 56 8.15 3.75 -0.25
N ILE A 57 7.34 4.69 0.22
CA ILE A 57 7.67 6.11 0.20
C ILE A 57 8.70 6.35 1.30
N ARG A 58 9.96 6.51 0.91
CA ARG A 58 10.98 7.06 1.81
C ARG A 58 10.74 8.56 1.92
N ALA A 59 10.04 8.98 2.98
CA ALA A 59 9.98 10.37 3.34
C ALA A 59 11.39 10.82 3.76
N PHE A 60 12.07 11.57 2.90
CA PHE A 60 13.23 12.33 3.30
C PHE A 60 12.71 13.56 4.03
N VAL A 61 12.93 13.63 5.35
CA VAL A 61 12.84 14.92 6.05
C VAL A 61 14.02 15.73 5.54
N PRO A 62 13.81 16.83 4.77
CA PRO A 62 14.93 17.69 4.43
C PRO A 62 15.48 18.22 5.76
N VAL A 63 16.68 17.77 6.11
CA VAL A 63 17.46 18.41 7.17
C VAL A 63 17.88 19.74 6.57
N ILE A 64 17.11 20.79 6.87
CA ILE A 64 17.55 22.16 6.65
C ILE A 64 18.67 22.37 7.65
N VAL A 65 19.91 22.21 7.19
CA VAL A 65 21.07 22.67 7.93
C VAL A 65 20.87 24.17 8.07
N ALA A 66 20.86 24.69 9.29
CA ALA A 66 20.99 26.13 9.47
C ALA A 66 22.31 26.53 8.80
N ASP A 67 22.31 27.59 7.99
CA ASP A 67 23.53 28.25 7.54
C ASP A 67 24.20 28.83 8.79
N GLU A 68 24.88 27.98 9.56
CA GLU A 68 25.76 28.43 10.62
C GLU A 68 27.15 28.45 10.03
N ASP A 69 27.64 29.68 9.87
CA ASP A 69 29.06 29.96 9.72
C ASP A 69 29.87 29.05 10.66
N GLU A 70 30.83 28.38 10.02
CA GLU A 70 32.03 27.78 10.62
C GLU A 70 31.88 26.46 11.40
N THR A 71 32.29 25.42 10.68
CA THR A 71 33.17 24.31 11.10
C THR A 71 32.76 23.47 12.30
N GLU A 72 32.51 22.18 12.05
CA GLU A 72 33.43 21.12 12.50
C GLU A 72 33.10 19.76 11.88
N GLN A 73 34.13 19.10 11.35
CA GLN A 73 34.09 17.72 10.89
C GLN A 73 34.02 16.78 12.11
N VAL A 74 33.05 15.86 12.16
CA VAL A 74 33.29 14.54 12.75
C VAL A 74 32.56 13.46 11.94
N VAL A 75 33.35 12.71 11.18
CA VAL A 75 32.98 11.42 10.59
C VAL A 75 33.13 10.36 11.68
N THR A 76 32.07 9.62 12.02
CA THR A 76 32.21 8.24 12.53
C THR A 76 31.06 7.36 12.08
N ASN A 77 31.34 6.56 11.05
CA ASN A 77 30.60 5.37 10.67
C ASN A 77 30.63 4.35 11.83
N THR A 78 29.48 3.80 12.23
CA THR A 78 29.43 2.51 12.93
C THR A 78 28.33 1.62 12.34
N THR A 79 28.73 0.83 11.34
CA THR A 79 28.02 -0.40 10.96
C THR A 79 28.70 -1.57 11.67
N LYS A 80 27.93 -2.40 12.38
CA LYS A 80 27.82 -3.87 12.17
C LYS A 80 27.25 -4.58 13.41
N LYS A 81 26.09 -5.19 13.19
CA LYS A 81 25.57 -6.33 13.93
C LYS A 81 26.38 -7.57 13.51
N ALA A 82 26.91 -8.32 14.48
CA ALA A 82 27.23 -9.73 14.33
C ALA A 82 27.07 -10.41 15.71
N VAL A 83 25.89 -10.98 15.94
CA VAL A 83 25.68 -12.04 16.93
C VAL A 83 25.88 -13.33 16.16
N ASN A 84 26.78 -14.19 16.64
CA ASN A 84 26.64 -15.65 16.58
C ASN A 84 27.51 -16.25 17.69
N ALA A 85 26.90 -17.15 18.45
CA ALA A 85 27.50 -17.98 19.50
C ALA A 85 28.11 -19.25 18.91
#